data_AF-A0A928MXT0-F1
#
_entry.id   AF-A0A928MXT0-F1
#
_cell.length_a   1.000
_cell.length_b   1.000
_cell.length_c   1.000
_cell.angle_alpha   90.00
_cell.angle_beta   90.00
_cell.angle_gamma   90.00
#
_symmetry.space_group_name_H-M   'P 1'
#
loop_
_entity.id
_entity.type
_entity.pdbx_description
1 polymer ?
#
loop_
_entity_poly.entity_id
_entity_poly.type
_entity_poly.pdbx_seq_one_letter_code
_entity_poly.pdbx_strand_id
1 'polypeptide(L)'
;MADCLFCKIVGGEIPSTKVFEDDYVYAFRDIEPQAPEHIIIVPKKHMASANEITADNSAVIGKIFEAAAKIAKELGFAEKGYRIVNNCGEDGGQTVGHIHFHLLGGRSLQWPPG
;
A
#
# COMPACT_ATOMS: atom_id res chain seq x y z
N MET A 1 -12.24 16.91 -7.91
CA MET A 1 -11.16 15.94 -8.18
C MET A 1 -10.09 16.22 -7.16
N ALA A 2 -9.80 15.27 -6.27
CA ALA A 2 -8.78 15.48 -5.25
C ALA A 2 -7.42 15.64 -5.96
N ASP A 3 -6.67 16.70 -5.64
CA ASP A 3 -5.29 16.84 -6.10
C ASP A 3 -4.39 15.87 -5.33
N CYS A 4 -4.58 14.59 -5.61
CA CYS A 4 -3.96 13.49 -4.89
C CYS A 4 -3.03 12.72 -5.83
N LEU A 5 -1.76 12.58 -5.43
CA LEU A 5 -0.73 11.86 -6.18
C LEU A 5 -1.16 10.42 -6.51
N PHE A 6 -1.67 9.69 -5.52
CA PHE A 6 -2.06 8.29 -5.73
C PHE A 6 -3.35 8.14 -6.55
N CYS A 7 -4.29 9.09 -6.47
CA CYS A 7 -5.43 9.11 -7.41
C CYS A 7 -4.96 9.27 -8.85
N LYS A 8 -3.98 10.14 -9.12
CA LYS A 8 -3.40 10.32 -10.45
C LYS A 8 -2.66 9.08 -10.94
N ILE A 9 -1.97 8.36 -10.06
CA ILE A 9 -1.34 7.06 -10.39
C ILE A 9 -2.40 6.00 -10.72
N VAL A 10 -3.43 5.86 -9.87
CA VAL A 10 -4.54 4.91 -10.09
C VAL A 10 -5.30 5.23 -11.38
N GLY A 11 -5.49 6.52 -11.69
CA GLY A 11 -6.12 6.98 -12.92
C GLY A 11 -5.25 6.88 -14.17
N GLY A 12 -3.98 6.53 -14.04
CA GLY A 12 -3.03 6.42 -15.16
C GLY A 12 -2.49 7.76 -15.68
N GLU A 13 -2.75 8.87 -14.99
CA GLU A 13 -2.21 10.20 -15.32
C GLU A 13 -0.71 10.30 -15.03
N ILE A 14 -0.25 9.61 -13.98
CA ILE A 14 1.16 9.51 -13.59
C ILE A 14 1.60 8.05 -13.72
N PRO A 15 2.74 7.76 -14.38
CA PRO A 15 3.22 6.40 -14.52
C PRO A 15 3.64 5.79 -13.17
N SER A 16 3.48 4.48 -13.04
CA SER A 16 4.02 3.71 -11.93
C SER A 16 4.46 2.33 -12.40
N THR A 17 5.32 1.66 -11.63
CA THR A 17 5.65 0.25 -11.89
C THR A 17 4.58 -0.63 -11.25
N LYS A 18 3.48 -0.86 -11.98
CA LYS A 18 2.36 -1.68 -11.53
C LYS A 18 2.80 -3.11 -11.20
N VAL A 19 2.33 -3.61 -10.06
CA VAL A 19 2.56 -4.98 -9.57
C VAL A 19 1.26 -5.78 -9.57
N PHE A 20 0.16 -5.16 -9.13
CA PHE A 20 -1.14 -5.82 -9.04
C PHE A 20 -2.26 -4.80 -9.21
N GLU A 21 -3.39 -5.25 -9.75
CA GLU A 21 -4.60 -4.44 -9.87
C GLU A 21 -5.82 -5.35 -9.96
N ASP A 22 -6.87 -4.96 -9.22
CA ASP A 22 -8.22 -5.51 -9.36
C ASP A 22 -9.27 -4.39 -9.29
N ASP A 23 -10.54 -4.73 -9.08
CA ASP A 23 -11.63 -3.75 -9.03
C ASP A 23 -11.55 -2.78 -7.84
N TYR A 24 -10.85 -3.16 -6.76
CA TYR A 24 -10.83 -2.43 -5.49
C TYR A 24 -9.45 -1.84 -5.17
N VAL A 25 -8.38 -2.50 -5.58
CA VAL A 25 -7.01 -2.26 -5.14
C VAL A 25 -6.09 -2.06 -6.33
N TYR A 26 -5.11 -1.18 -6.14
CA TYR A 26 -3.99 -0.98 -7.05
C TYR A 26 -2.69 -1.08 -6.25
N ALA A 27 -1.70 -1.79 -6.78
CA ALA A 27 -0.39 -1.92 -6.14
C ALA A 27 0.74 -1.66 -7.14
N PHE A 28 1.75 -0.93 -6.69
CA PHE A 28 2.89 -0.51 -7.50
C PHE A 28 4.16 -0.44 -6.65
N ARG A 29 5.34 -0.50 -7.28
CA ARG A 29 6.61 -0.37 -6.57
C ARG A 29 6.81 1.06 -6.06
N ASP A 30 7.29 1.17 -4.82
CA ASP A 30 7.72 2.45 -4.28
C ASP A 30 8.92 2.99 -5.09
N ILE A 31 8.97 4.30 -5.30
CA ILE A 31 10.08 4.98 -5.99
C ILE A 31 11.32 5.11 -5.10
N GLU A 32 11.15 5.11 -3.78
CA GLU A 32 12.20 5.16 -2.75
C GLU A 32 12.16 3.88 -1.88
N PRO A 33 12.55 2.72 -2.44
CA PRO A 33 12.41 1.42 -1.77
C PRO A 33 13.22 1.30 -0.47
N GLN A 34 12.56 0.92 0.63
CA GLN A 34 13.19 0.67 1.94
C GLN A 34 13.53 -0.82 2.17
N ALA A 35 13.17 -1.68 1.22
CA ALA A 35 13.49 -3.10 1.19
C ALA A 35 13.56 -3.57 -0.28
N PRO A 36 14.21 -4.71 -0.59
CA PRO A 36 14.27 -5.22 -1.96
C PRO A 36 12.89 -5.36 -2.62
N GLU A 37 11.89 -5.78 -1.83
CA GLU A 37 10.49 -5.67 -2.21
C GLU A 37 9.86 -4.57 -1.36
N HIS A 38 9.60 -3.41 -1.96
CA HIS A 38 8.85 -2.32 -1.35
C HIS A 38 7.71 -1.92 -2.29
N ILE A 39 6.49 -2.29 -1.91
CA ILE A 39 5.29 -2.16 -2.76
C ILE A 39 4.26 -1.33 -1.99
N ILE A 40 3.69 -0.35 -2.66
CA ILE A 40 2.60 0.47 -2.15
C ILE A 40 1.29 -0.11 -2.64
N ILE A 41 0.39 -0.44 -1.70
CA ILE A 41 -0.95 -0.94 -1.98
C ILE A 41 -1.95 0.12 -1.56
N VAL A 42 -2.84 0.51 -2.47
CA VAL A 42 -3.86 1.54 -2.24
C VAL A 42 -5.24 1.06 -2.67
N PRO A 43 -6.32 1.50 -1.98
CA PRO A 43 -7.65 1.37 -2.55
C PRO A 43 -7.79 2.30 -3.75
N LYS A 44 -8.53 1.86 -4.78
CA LYS A 44 -8.89 2.71 -5.93
C LYS A 44 -9.80 3.87 -5.52
N LYS A 45 -10.71 3.63 -4.56
CA LYS A 45 -11.51 4.69 -3.95
C LYS A 45 -10.63 5.49 -2.98
N HIS A 46 -10.66 6.80 -3.14
CA HIS A 46 -9.92 7.71 -2.26
C HIS A 46 -10.47 7.68 -0.83
N MET A 47 -9.56 7.54 0.13
CA MET A 47 -9.75 7.79 1.56
C MET A 47 -8.45 8.42 2.04
N ALA A 48 -8.49 9.57 2.73
CA ALA A 48 -7.29 10.34 3.00
C ALA A 48 -6.32 9.65 3.96
N SER A 49 -6.84 8.89 4.93
CA SER A 49 -6.04 8.18 5.94
C SER A 49 -6.86 7.04 6.58
N ALA A 50 -6.26 6.29 7.50
CA ALA A 50 -6.96 5.28 8.28
C ALA A 50 -8.10 5.85 9.14
N ASN A 51 -8.05 7.14 9.50
CA ASN A 51 -9.12 7.80 10.26
C ASN A 51 -10.44 7.93 9.48
N GLU A 52 -10.43 7.78 8.16
CA GLU A 52 -11.64 7.82 7.33
C GLU A 52 -12.31 6.45 7.14
N ILE A 53 -11.78 5.41 7.80
CA ILE A 53 -12.38 4.07 7.76
C ILE A 53 -13.67 4.09 8.58
N THR A 54 -14.75 3.61 7.97
CA THR A 54 -16.07 3.46 8.57
C THR A 54 -16.58 2.03 8.37
N ALA A 55 -17.68 1.68 9.03
CA ALA A 55 -18.33 0.39 8.82
C ALA A 55 -18.67 0.13 7.33
N ASP A 56 -19.05 1.18 6.60
CA ASP A 56 -19.48 1.08 5.20
C ASP A 56 -18.33 0.85 4.20
N ASN A 57 -17.10 1.23 4.54
CA ASN A 57 -15.95 1.14 3.63
C ASN A 57 -14.86 0.15 4.09
N SER A 58 -14.89 -0.29 5.34
CA SER A 58 -13.84 -1.12 5.96
C SER A 58 -13.53 -2.43 5.22
N ALA A 59 -14.48 -2.97 4.46
CA ALA A 59 -14.28 -4.19 3.66
C ALA A 59 -13.10 -4.07 2.66
N VAL A 60 -12.81 -2.86 2.17
CA VAL A 60 -11.68 -2.63 1.24
C VAL A 60 -10.33 -2.89 1.91
N ILE A 61 -10.23 -2.73 3.24
CA ILE A 61 -9.01 -3.01 3.99
C ILE A 61 -8.72 -4.52 3.99
N GLY A 62 -9.76 -5.35 4.10
CA GLY A 62 -9.62 -6.80 3.91
C GLY A 62 -9.06 -7.15 2.54
N LYS A 63 -9.57 -6.48 1.48
CA LYS A 63 -9.06 -6.65 0.10
C LYS A 63 -7.60 -6.24 -0.06
N ILE A 64 -7.15 -5.20 0.65
CA ILE A 64 -5.74 -4.80 0.66
C ILE A 64 -4.86 -5.91 1.25
N PHE A 65 -5.25 -6.54 2.37
CA PHE A 65 -4.47 -7.63 2.97
C PHE A 65 -4.51 -8.91 2.13
N GLU A 66 -5.64 -9.22 1.48
CA GLU A 66 -5.73 -10.30 0.48
C GLU A 66 -4.75 -10.07 -0.67
N ALA A 67 -4.72 -8.86 -1.23
CA ALA A 67 -3.78 -8.47 -2.29
C ALA A 67 -2.33 -8.55 -1.82
N ALA A 68 -2.02 -8.07 -0.62
CA ALA A 68 -0.66 -8.13 -0.06
C ALA A 68 -0.14 -9.57 0.05
N ALA A 69 -0.96 -10.48 0.58
CA ALA A 69 -0.61 -11.89 0.69
C ALA A 69 -0.43 -12.56 -0.67
N LYS A 70 -1.27 -12.21 -1.66
CA LYS A 70 -1.15 -12.70 -3.04
C LYS A 70 0.16 -12.22 -3.70
N ILE A 71 0.44 -10.92 -3.63
CA ILE A 71 1.65 -10.30 -4.17
C ILE A 71 2.90 -10.93 -3.55
N ALA A 72 2.93 -11.11 -2.23
CA ALA A 72 4.06 -11.70 -1.54
C ALA A 72 4.35 -13.16 -1.97
N LYS A 73 3.30 -13.93 -2.28
CA LYS A 73 3.42 -15.30 -2.80
C LYS A 73 3.94 -15.29 -4.23
N GLU A 74 3.35 -14.46 -5.10
CA GLU A 74 3.73 -14.36 -6.51
C GLU A 74 5.17 -13.87 -6.71
N LEU A 75 5.65 -12.97 -5.84
CA LEU A 75 7.02 -12.47 -5.86
C LEU A 75 8.00 -13.30 -5.02
N GLY A 76 7.54 -14.40 -4.41
CA GLY A 76 8.42 -15.40 -3.79
C GLY A 76 9.04 -15.02 -2.44
N PHE A 77 8.46 -14.05 -1.71
CA PHE A 77 8.95 -13.65 -0.38
C PHE A 77 8.00 -13.99 0.77
N ALA A 78 6.82 -14.56 0.49
CA ALA A 78 5.84 -14.92 1.53
C ALA A 78 6.41 -15.84 2.63
N GLU A 79 7.11 -16.91 2.27
CA GLU A 79 7.62 -17.91 3.24
C GLU A 79 8.72 -17.36 4.16
N LYS A 80 9.53 -16.41 3.68
CA LYS A 80 10.54 -15.72 4.50
C LYS A 80 9.94 -14.62 5.38
N GLY A 81 8.69 -14.24 5.11
CA GLY A 81 7.99 -13.19 5.81
C GLY A 81 8.15 -11.81 5.19
N TYR A 82 7.25 -10.92 5.60
CA TYR A 82 7.18 -9.52 5.20
C TYR A 82 6.49 -8.69 6.29
N ARG A 83 6.55 -7.37 6.18
CA ARG A 83 5.80 -6.45 7.05
C ARG A 83 4.83 -5.62 6.20
N ILE A 84 3.62 -5.46 6.72
CA ILE A 84 2.64 -4.49 6.21
C ILE A 84 2.63 -3.30 7.16
N VAL A 85 2.82 -2.09 6.65
CA VAL A 85 2.81 -0.86 7.44
C VAL A 85 1.76 0.10 6.87
N ASN A 86 0.91 0.65 7.73
CA ASN A 86 0.07 1.80 7.41
C ASN A 86 0.45 2.95 8.35
N ASN A 87 0.76 4.09 7.74
CA ASN A 87 1.07 5.32 8.45
C ASN A 87 -0.19 6.20 8.49
N CYS A 88 -0.49 6.80 9.64
CA CYS A 88 -1.64 7.69 9.81
C CYS A 88 -1.23 8.96 10.54
N GLY A 89 -1.45 10.12 9.91
CA GLY A 89 -1.09 11.42 10.46
C GLY A 89 0.41 11.70 10.47
N GLU A 90 0.78 12.83 11.08
CA GLU A 90 2.15 13.37 11.09
C GLU A 90 3.11 12.45 11.85
N ASP A 91 2.82 12.12 13.11
CA ASP A 91 3.67 11.25 13.93
C ASP A 91 3.73 9.80 13.41
N GLY A 92 2.72 9.39 12.64
CA GLY A 92 2.74 8.12 11.93
C GLY A 92 3.64 8.12 10.70
N GLY A 93 4.13 9.28 10.25
CA GLY A 93 4.94 9.42 9.04
C GLY A 93 4.14 9.32 7.74
N GLN A 94 2.87 9.73 7.74
CA GLN A 94 2.04 9.72 6.53
C GLN A 94 2.41 10.90 5.61
N THR A 95 2.95 10.62 4.42
CA THR A 95 3.41 11.66 3.47
C THR A 95 2.39 11.98 2.37
N VAL A 96 1.56 11.00 1.99
CA VAL A 96 0.52 11.17 0.97
C VAL A 96 -0.86 11.01 1.60
N GLY A 97 -1.73 11.99 1.36
CA GLY A 97 -3.13 12.02 1.82
C GLY A 97 -4.04 11.07 1.03
N HIS A 98 -3.64 9.81 0.90
CA HIS A 98 -4.45 8.70 0.37
C HIS A 98 -3.96 7.46 1.09
N ILE A 99 -4.85 6.77 1.80
CA ILE A 99 -4.51 5.62 2.63
C ILE A 99 -3.73 4.59 1.81
N HIS A 100 -2.57 4.21 2.32
CA HIS A 100 -1.67 3.31 1.64
C HIS A 100 -1.01 2.37 2.62
N PHE A 101 -0.62 1.21 2.09
CA PHE A 101 -0.01 0.14 2.86
C PHE A 101 1.30 -0.23 2.20
N HIS A 102 2.39 -0.07 2.94
CA HIS A 102 3.71 -0.52 2.53
C HIS A 102 3.81 -2.01 2.77
N LEU A 103 4.07 -2.78 1.72
CA LEU A 103 4.43 -4.18 1.78
C LEU A 103 5.96 -4.27 1.61
N LEU A 104 6.66 -4.59 2.70
CA LEU A 104 8.12 -4.66 2.75
C LEU A 104 8.59 -6.12 2.90
N GLY A 105 9.48 -6.56 2.02
CA GLY A 105 10.00 -7.93 2.01
C GLY A 105 11.38 -8.05 1.35
N GLY A 106 11.86 -9.28 1.22
CA GLY A 106 13.15 -9.57 0.58
C GLY A 106 14.39 -9.37 1.45
N ARG A 107 14.22 -8.95 2.71
CA ARG A 107 15.28 -8.89 3.74
C ARG A 107 14.70 -9.07 5.14
N SER A 108 15.56 -9.31 6.14
CA SER A 108 15.15 -9.23 7.55
C SER A 108 14.78 -7.79 7.91
N LEU A 109 13.63 -7.61 8.55
CA LEU A 109 13.12 -6.33 9.03
C LEU A 109 13.37 -6.20 10.53
N GLN A 110 13.88 -5.04 10.95
CA GLN A 110 14.31 -4.81 12.32
C GLN A 110 13.14 -4.40 13.23
N TRP A 111 13.39 -4.43 14.54
CA TRP A 111 12.50 -3.93 15.58
C TRP A 111 13.23 -2.88 16.43
N PRO A 112 12.63 -1.71 16.75
CA PRO A 112 11.25 -1.30 16.46
C PRO A 112 10.94 -1.04 14.96
N PRO A 113 9.66 -0.97 14.56
CA PRO A 113 9.23 -0.86 13.16
C PRO A 113 9.06 0.60 12.71
N GLY A 114 10.12 1.37 12.92
CA GLY A 114 10.19 2.82 12.82
C GLY A 114 11.36 3.26 13.67
#